data_AF-A0A7C3NYX5-F1
#
_entry.id   AF-A0A7C3NYX5-F1
#
_cell.length_a   1.000
_cell.length_b   1.000
_cell.length_c   1.000
_cell.angle_alpha   90.00
_cell.angle_beta   90.00
_cell.angle_gamma   90.00
#
_symmetry.space_group_name_H-M   'P 1'
#
loop_
_entity.id
_entity.type
_entity.pdbx_description
1 polymer ?
#
loop_
_entity_poly.entity_id
_entity_poly.type
_entity_poly.pdbx_seq_one_letter_code
_entity_poly.pdbx_strand_id
1 'polypeptide(L)'
;MAFRVGARRFPWFERDSHKDDPHWDFFINTPPADLANSVVELIRNAPEGNVFPTKTELHTPEITSSHVKGMAEYLGAELVGIVKLNPEDNRDGQSYPFAVICVVHADYDPQTSPGIGGQVPVQNGLFITFVLSAWIRELGYRASAARDPHAERLAARAGLGTLNQHGQLVTRRFGTHVHVANVIRTDLPLAPD
;
A
#
# COMPACT_ATOMS: atom_id res chain seq x y z
N MET A 1 -13.19 45.32 -22.73
CA MET A 1 -13.44 44.30 -21.68
C MET A 1 -12.56 43.10 -22.02
N ALA A 2 -11.35 43.04 -21.46
CA ALA A 2 -10.37 42.02 -21.81
C ALA A 2 -10.45 40.86 -20.80
N PHE A 3 -10.90 39.70 -21.24
CA PHE A 3 -10.88 38.47 -20.45
C PHE A 3 -9.43 38.02 -20.26
N ARG A 4 -8.91 38.14 -19.04
CA ARG A 4 -7.69 37.44 -18.62
C ARG A 4 -8.02 35.96 -18.47
N VAL A 5 -7.56 35.15 -19.42
CA VAL A 5 -7.56 33.69 -19.29
C VAL A 5 -6.57 33.34 -18.16
N GLY A 6 -7.10 32.90 -17.03
CA GLY A 6 -6.29 32.39 -15.92
C GLY A 6 -5.46 31.21 -16.39
N ALA A 7 -4.15 31.25 -16.14
CA ALA A 7 -3.24 30.15 -16.43
C ALA A 7 -3.73 28.89 -15.70
N ARG A 8 -4.19 27.90 -16.46
CA ARG A 8 -4.47 26.55 -15.94
C ARG A 8 -3.13 25.94 -15.53
N ARG A 9 -2.82 25.94 -14.23
CA ARG A 9 -1.74 25.11 -13.67
C ARG A 9 -2.16 23.66 -13.82
N PHE A 10 -1.53 22.95 -14.76
CA PHE A 10 -1.56 21.49 -14.78
C PHE A 10 -0.71 20.97 -13.62
N PRO A 11 -1.20 20.03 -12.78
CA PRO A 11 -0.48 19.57 -11.60
C PRO A 11 0.70 18.62 -11.90
N TRP A 12 1.02 18.38 -13.18
CA TRP A 12 1.97 17.36 -13.62
C TRP A 12 3.28 17.92 -14.19
N PHE A 13 3.47 19.23 -14.15
CA PHE A 13 4.81 19.80 -14.31
C PHE A 13 5.47 19.78 -12.93
N GLU A 14 6.08 18.64 -12.60
CA GLU A 14 7.09 18.59 -11.55
C GLU A 14 8.12 19.67 -11.84
N ARG A 15 8.21 20.63 -10.94
CA ARG A 15 9.45 21.38 -10.80
C ARG A 15 10.44 20.38 -10.23
N ASP A 16 11.38 19.96 -11.05
CA ASP A 16 12.63 19.32 -10.61
C ASP A 16 13.45 20.27 -9.73
N SER A 17 12.91 20.69 -8.59
CA SER A 17 13.52 21.71 -7.75
C SER A 17 14.77 21.23 -7.02
N HIS A 18 15.09 19.94 -7.11
CA HIS A 18 16.14 19.30 -6.32
C HIS A 18 17.15 18.49 -7.14
N LYS A 19 17.10 18.54 -8.49
CA LYS A 19 17.98 17.75 -9.35
C LYS A 19 19.48 17.96 -9.10
N ASP A 20 19.87 19.16 -8.68
CA ASP A 20 21.26 19.52 -8.41
C ASP A 20 21.55 19.72 -6.89
N ASP A 21 20.65 19.25 -6.02
CA ASP A 21 20.82 19.35 -4.56
C ASP A 21 21.51 18.08 -4.03
N PRO A 22 22.79 18.15 -3.60
CA PRO A 22 23.51 16.98 -3.09
C PRO A 22 22.90 16.42 -1.80
N HIS A 23 22.17 17.22 -1.02
CA HIS A 23 21.46 16.72 0.16
C HIS A 23 20.23 15.93 -0.22
N TRP A 24 19.53 16.34 -1.28
CA TRP A 24 18.39 15.59 -1.81
C TRP A 24 18.84 14.26 -2.41
N ASP A 25 19.91 14.26 -3.21
CA ASP A 25 20.48 13.03 -3.74
C ASP A 25 20.89 12.06 -2.62
N PHE A 26 21.59 12.56 -1.59
CA PHE A 26 21.92 11.76 -0.41
C PHE A 26 20.66 11.20 0.27
N PHE A 27 19.63 12.03 0.46
CA PHE A 27 18.37 11.64 1.10
C PHE A 27 17.63 10.54 0.34
N ILE A 28 17.62 10.59 -1.00
CA ILE A 28 16.96 9.60 -1.86
C ILE A 28 17.79 8.32 -1.99
N ASN A 29 19.12 8.44 -2.13
CA ASN A 29 19.96 7.35 -2.62
C ASN A 29 20.92 6.75 -1.59
N THR A 30 21.11 7.36 -0.42
CA THR A 30 22.03 6.83 0.61
C THR A 30 21.26 6.12 1.72
N PRO A 31 21.41 4.78 1.88
CA PRO A 31 20.71 4.05 2.93
C PRO A 31 21.16 4.50 4.32
N PRO A 32 20.28 4.45 5.33
CA PRO A 32 20.66 4.77 6.70
C PRO A 32 21.76 3.80 7.18
N ALA A 33 22.84 4.35 7.74
CA ALA A 33 23.93 3.55 8.31
C ALA A 33 23.52 2.84 9.62
N ASP A 34 22.52 3.39 10.33
CA ASP A 34 21.93 2.83 11.55
C ASP A 34 20.44 2.57 11.30
N LEU A 35 20.02 1.32 11.46
CA LEU A 35 18.64 0.90 11.26
C LEU A 35 17.68 1.48 12.30
N ALA A 36 18.17 2.00 13.42
CA ALA A 36 17.35 2.76 14.38
C ALA A 36 16.74 4.03 13.75
N ASN A 37 17.33 4.54 12.66
CA ASN A 37 16.79 5.66 11.89
C ASN A 37 15.78 5.23 10.79
N SER A 38 15.40 3.95 10.75
CA SER A 38 14.50 3.41 9.73
C SER A 38 13.11 3.12 10.29
N VAL A 39 12.12 3.92 9.88
CA VAL A 39 10.70 3.66 10.16
C VAL A 39 10.27 2.31 9.56
N VAL A 40 10.82 1.95 8.40
CA VAL A 40 10.57 0.66 7.75
C VAL A 40 10.94 -0.50 8.69
N GLU A 41 12.13 -0.46 9.28
CA GLU A 41 12.59 -1.51 10.18
C GLU A 41 11.84 -1.48 11.52
N LEU A 42 11.48 -0.31 12.02
CA LEU A 42 10.66 -0.17 13.23
C LEU A 42 9.29 -0.86 13.05
N ILE A 43 8.59 -0.64 11.93
CA ILE A 43 7.28 -1.26 11.69
C ILE A 43 7.42 -2.75 11.39
N ARG A 44 8.43 -3.19 10.63
CA ARG A 44 8.64 -4.61 10.30
C ARG A 44 8.91 -5.48 11.53
N ASN A 45 9.58 -4.92 12.53
CA ASN A 45 9.88 -5.62 13.78
C ASN A 45 8.79 -5.45 14.85
N ALA A 46 7.74 -4.68 14.56
CA ALA A 46 6.62 -4.54 15.49
C ALA A 46 5.86 -5.87 15.58
N PRO A 47 5.55 -6.36 16.80
CA PRO A 47 4.77 -7.57 16.96
C PRO A 47 3.35 -7.38 16.42
N GLU A 48 2.77 -8.46 15.89
CA GLU A 48 1.36 -8.45 15.51
C GLU A 48 0.47 -8.31 16.76
N GLY A 49 -0.57 -7.48 16.65
CA GLY A 49 -1.52 -7.26 17.74
C GLY A 49 -2.51 -8.41 17.93
N ASN A 50 -3.13 -8.48 19.10
CA ASN A 50 -4.19 -9.45 19.38
C ASN A 50 -5.46 -9.13 18.58
N VAL A 51 -6.27 -10.17 18.33
CA VAL A 51 -7.64 -10.01 17.81
C VAL A 51 -8.57 -9.73 18.98
N PHE A 52 -9.42 -8.72 18.85
CA PHE A 52 -10.40 -8.40 19.88
C PHE A 52 -11.38 -9.60 20.06
N PRO A 53 -11.65 -10.05 21.30
CA PRO A 53 -12.34 -11.33 21.51
C PRO A 53 -13.82 -11.32 21.09
N THR A 54 -14.41 -10.15 20.88
CA THR A 54 -15.82 -10.00 20.49
C THR A 54 -15.92 -9.39 19.11
N LYS A 55 -16.63 -10.08 18.21
CA LYS A 55 -16.88 -9.54 16.86
C LYS A 55 -17.87 -8.39 16.91
N THR A 56 -17.53 -7.31 16.23
CA THR A 56 -18.42 -6.18 16.01
C THR A 56 -19.52 -6.58 15.02
N GLU A 57 -20.72 -6.01 15.17
CA GLU A 57 -21.78 -6.15 14.18
C GLU A 57 -21.39 -5.43 12.89
N LEU A 58 -21.38 -6.17 11.77
CA LEU A 58 -21.00 -5.65 10.47
C LEU A 58 -22.23 -5.36 9.60
N HIS A 59 -22.06 -4.45 8.66
CA HIS A 59 -22.94 -4.34 7.51
C HIS A 59 -22.70 -5.51 6.52
N THR A 60 -23.37 -5.47 5.36
CA THR A 60 -23.12 -6.46 4.29
C THR A 60 -21.65 -6.41 3.83
N PRO A 61 -21.11 -7.50 3.22
CA PRO A 61 -19.75 -7.52 2.70
C PRO A 61 -19.43 -6.39 1.73
N GLU A 62 -20.40 -5.91 0.95
CA GLU A 62 -20.23 -4.82 -0.02
C GLU A 62 -19.98 -3.48 0.69
N ILE A 63 -20.78 -3.17 1.72
CA ILE A 63 -20.64 -1.95 2.51
C ILE A 63 -19.34 -2.01 3.33
N THR A 64 -19.06 -3.17 3.93
CA THR A 64 -17.83 -3.39 4.70
C THR A 64 -16.58 -3.22 3.82
N SER A 65 -16.59 -3.76 2.59
CA SER A 65 -15.54 -3.51 1.59
C SER A 65 -15.38 -2.03 1.28
N SER A 66 -16.48 -1.29 1.11
CA SER A 66 -16.42 0.16 0.88
C SER A 66 -15.78 0.90 2.04
N HIS A 67 -16.04 0.51 3.30
CA HIS A 67 -15.40 1.10 4.46
C HIS A 67 -13.90 0.80 4.51
N VAL A 68 -13.51 -0.46 4.31
CA VAL A 68 -12.10 -0.89 4.26
C VAL A 68 -11.32 -0.08 3.23
N LYS A 69 -11.86 0.08 2.03
CA LYS A 69 -11.24 0.89 0.96
C LYS A 69 -11.15 2.36 1.33
N GLY A 70 -12.24 2.95 1.81
CA GLY A 70 -12.26 4.36 2.22
C GLY A 70 -11.28 4.67 3.34
N MET A 71 -11.07 3.76 4.30
CA MET A 71 -10.05 3.93 5.34
C MET A 71 -8.63 3.77 4.81
N ALA A 72 -8.38 2.80 3.93
CA ALA A 72 -7.09 2.65 3.26
C ALA A 72 -6.72 3.92 2.47
N GLU A 73 -7.68 4.46 1.71
CA GLU A 73 -7.55 5.72 0.97
C GLU A 73 -7.31 6.91 1.90
N TYR A 74 -8.05 6.99 3.01
CA TYR A 74 -7.84 8.02 4.04
C TYR A 74 -6.43 7.97 4.62
N LEU A 75 -5.83 6.78 4.77
CA LEU A 75 -4.46 6.58 5.24
C LEU A 75 -3.40 6.87 4.16
N GLY A 76 -3.80 7.14 2.91
CA GLY A 76 -2.90 7.48 1.81
C GLY A 76 -2.67 6.36 0.79
N ALA A 77 -3.56 5.36 0.71
CA ALA A 77 -3.54 4.40 -0.40
C ALA A 77 -4.17 5.04 -1.65
N GLU A 78 -3.46 4.96 -2.77
CA GLU A 78 -3.90 5.60 -4.02
C GLU A 78 -4.74 4.66 -4.89
N LEU A 79 -4.58 3.35 -4.69
CA LEU A 79 -5.46 2.31 -5.23
C LEU A 79 -5.64 1.23 -4.16
N VAL A 80 -6.86 0.72 -4.05
CA VAL A 80 -7.20 -0.35 -3.09
C VAL A 80 -8.05 -1.41 -3.79
N GLY A 81 -7.66 -2.66 -3.63
CA GLY A 81 -8.34 -3.81 -4.22
C GLY A 81 -8.52 -4.93 -3.21
N ILE A 82 -9.59 -5.70 -3.35
CA ILE A 82 -9.90 -6.83 -2.49
C ILE A 82 -9.98 -8.09 -3.35
N VAL A 83 -9.25 -9.12 -2.94
CA VAL A 83 -9.20 -10.41 -3.67
C VAL A 83 -9.75 -11.50 -2.78
N LYS A 84 -10.59 -12.35 -3.35
CA LYS A 84 -10.89 -13.66 -2.75
C LYS A 84 -9.69 -14.58 -2.95
N LEU A 85 -9.14 -15.06 -1.84
CA LEU A 85 -8.00 -15.96 -1.85
C LEU A 85 -8.45 -17.39 -2.15
N ASN A 86 -7.67 -18.07 -2.97
CA ASN A 86 -7.84 -19.49 -3.22
C ASN A 86 -6.94 -20.30 -2.25
N PRO A 87 -7.17 -21.61 -2.09
CA PRO A 87 -6.32 -22.45 -1.24
C PRO A 87 -4.82 -22.35 -1.55
N GLU A 88 -4.44 -22.21 -2.82
CA GLU A 88 -3.04 -22.06 -3.26
C GLU A 88 -2.39 -20.72 -2.87
N ASP A 89 -3.19 -19.70 -2.52
CA ASP A 89 -2.68 -18.41 -2.06
C ASP A 89 -2.33 -18.41 -0.56
N ASN A 90 -2.82 -19.41 0.18
CA ASN A 90 -2.60 -19.52 1.61
C ASN A 90 -1.20 -20.05 1.92
N ARG A 91 -0.59 -19.50 2.95
CA ARG A 91 0.77 -19.81 3.38
C ARG A 91 0.79 -20.14 4.87
N ASP A 92 1.83 -20.85 5.29
CA ASP A 92 2.16 -21.05 6.70
C ASP A 92 1.04 -21.70 7.54
N GLY A 93 0.21 -22.53 6.89
CA GLY A 93 -0.88 -23.27 7.53
C GLY A 93 -2.08 -22.42 7.95
N GLN A 94 -2.05 -21.10 7.74
CA GLN A 94 -3.17 -20.21 8.03
C GLN A 94 -3.99 -19.95 6.77
N SER A 95 -5.26 -20.32 6.82
CA SER A 95 -6.21 -20.07 5.75
C SER A 95 -6.97 -18.77 6.00
N TYR A 96 -6.86 -17.85 5.03
CA TYR A 96 -7.59 -16.59 4.96
C TYR A 96 -8.46 -16.56 3.70
N PRO A 97 -9.73 -16.15 3.79
CA PRO A 97 -10.61 -16.06 2.62
C PRO A 97 -10.36 -14.83 1.76
N PHE A 98 -9.81 -13.75 2.31
CA PHE A 98 -9.63 -12.48 1.59
C PHE A 98 -8.24 -11.87 1.78
N ALA A 99 -7.82 -11.13 0.76
CA ALA A 99 -6.69 -10.22 0.83
C ALA A 99 -7.11 -8.80 0.44
N VAL A 100 -6.61 -7.81 1.19
CA VAL A 100 -6.71 -6.38 0.84
C VAL A 100 -5.34 -5.93 0.35
N ILE A 101 -5.32 -5.34 -0.84
CA ILE A 101 -4.13 -4.86 -1.53
C ILE A 101 -4.19 -3.34 -1.59
N CYS A 102 -3.19 -2.69 -1.02
CA CYS A 102 -3.03 -1.24 -1.08
C CYS A 102 -1.83 -0.91 -1.99
N VAL A 103 -2.00 0.07 -2.86
CA VAL A 103 -0.94 0.56 -3.75
C VAL A 103 -0.76 2.04 -3.51
N VAL A 104 0.49 2.47 -3.36
CA VAL A 104 0.86 3.88 -3.19
C VAL A 104 1.66 4.37 -4.38
N HIS A 105 1.58 5.66 -4.69
CA HIS A 105 2.44 6.27 -5.71
C HIS A 105 3.90 6.26 -5.27
N ALA A 106 4.82 6.09 -6.22
CA ALA A 106 6.26 6.09 -5.97
C ALA A 106 6.98 7.00 -6.97
N ASP A 107 7.33 8.21 -6.52
CA ASP A 107 8.13 9.16 -7.31
C ASP A 107 9.55 8.62 -7.57
N TYR A 108 10.08 7.85 -6.61
CA TYR A 108 11.35 7.13 -6.71
C TYR A 108 11.10 5.64 -6.54
N ASP A 109 11.77 4.80 -7.34
CA ASP A 109 11.69 3.35 -7.20
C ASP A 109 12.49 2.93 -5.94
N PRO A 110 11.84 2.39 -4.90
CA PRO A 110 12.51 1.99 -3.68
C PRO A 110 13.51 0.84 -3.88
N GLN A 111 13.50 0.12 -5.01
CA GLN A 111 14.52 -0.89 -5.33
C GLN A 111 15.85 -0.27 -5.74
N THR A 112 15.83 0.91 -6.34
CA THR A 112 17.03 1.61 -6.82
C THR A 112 17.39 2.84 -5.99
N SER A 113 16.49 3.30 -5.12
CA SER A 113 16.66 4.47 -4.25
C SER A 113 16.58 4.05 -2.78
N PRO A 114 17.68 3.56 -2.19
CA PRO A 114 17.67 2.93 -0.88
C PRO A 114 17.71 3.93 0.30
N GLY A 115 17.81 5.23 0.03
CA GLY A 115 17.82 6.25 1.07
C GLY A 115 16.45 6.48 1.72
N ILE A 116 16.46 7.21 2.85
CA ILE A 116 15.25 7.43 3.66
C ILE A 116 14.11 8.03 2.81
N GLY A 117 14.44 8.96 1.90
CA GLY A 117 13.48 9.56 0.99
C GLY A 117 13.01 8.61 -0.12
N GLY A 118 13.91 7.79 -0.66
CA GLY A 118 13.56 6.78 -1.67
C GLY A 118 12.67 5.66 -1.13
N GLN A 119 12.71 5.42 0.19
CA GLN A 119 11.86 4.44 0.87
C GLN A 119 10.49 5.00 1.31
N VAL A 120 10.16 6.27 1.03
CA VAL A 120 8.86 6.87 1.42
C VAL A 120 7.65 6.04 0.97
N PRO A 121 7.58 5.51 -0.27
CA PRO A 121 6.46 4.66 -0.69
C PRO A 121 6.33 3.40 0.18
N VAL A 122 7.45 2.78 0.56
CA VAL A 122 7.47 1.60 1.43
C VAL A 122 6.99 1.96 2.85
N GLN A 123 7.44 3.10 3.38
CA GLN A 123 7.02 3.60 4.69
C GLN A 123 5.51 3.87 4.73
N ASN A 124 4.97 4.54 3.71
CA ASN A 124 3.54 4.82 3.59
C ASN A 124 2.74 3.51 3.50
N GLY A 125 3.17 2.57 2.64
CA GLY A 125 2.53 1.26 2.51
C GLY A 125 2.52 0.46 3.82
N LEU A 126 3.63 0.49 4.57
CA LEU A 126 3.71 -0.15 5.88
C LEU A 126 2.79 0.52 6.91
N PHE A 127 2.75 1.85 6.96
CA PHE A 127 1.86 2.59 7.84
C PHE A 127 0.38 2.25 7.56
N ILE A 128 -0.05 2.33 6.30
CA ILE A 128 -1.42 2.03 5.87
C ILE A 128 -1.80 0.60 6.30
N THR A 129 -0.98 -0.37 5.94
CA THR A 129 -1.31 -1.80 6.15
C THR A 129 -1.24 -2.21 7.60
N PHE A 130 -0.31 -1.63 8.37
CA PHE A 130 -0.24 -1.82 9.81
C PHE A 130 -1.49 -1.30 10.51
N VAL A 131 -1.87 -0.04 10.27
CA VAL A 131 -3.03 0.59 10.91
C VAL A 131 -4.33 -0.10 10.49
N LEU A 132 -4.50 -0.38 9.20
CA LEU A 132 -5.73 -1.00 8.70
C LEU A 132 -5.88 -2.43 9.23
N SER A 133 -4.80 -3.24 9.26
CA SER A 133 -4.87 -4.58 9.84
C SER A 133 -5.17 -4.55 11.33
N ALA A 134 -4.62 -3.58 12.07
CA ALA A 134 -4.96 -3.37 13.48
C ALA A 134 -6.45 -3.07 13.66
N TRP A 135 -7.01 -2.16 12.86
CA TRP A 135 -8.44 -1.86 12.90
C TRP A 135 -9.31 -3.11 12.63
N ILE A 136 -8.95 -3.95 11.66
CA ILE A 136 -9.67 -5.20 11.41
C ILE A 136 -9.61 -6.14 12.63
N ARG A 137 -8.47 -6.21 13.32
CA ARG A 137 -8.31 -6.98 14.57
C ARG A 137 -9.17 -6.42 15.71
N GLU A 138 -9.30 -5.10 15.82
CA GLU A 138 -10.19 -4.45 16.78
C GLU A 138 -11.68 -4.74 16.51
N LEU A 139 -12.07 -5.01 15.26
CA LEU A 139 -13.42 -5.49 14.95
C LEU A 139 -13.65 -6.97 15.35
N GLY A 140 -12.61 -7.67 15.81
CA GLY A 140 -12.66 -9.08 16.20
C GLY A 140 -12.43 -10.06 15.04
N TYR A 141 -11.81 -9.62 13.95
CA TYR A 141 -11.46 -10.46 12.80
C TYR A 141 -9.95 -10.64 12.70
N ARG A 142 -9.50 -11.81 12.25
CA ARG A 142 -8.07 -12.06 12.05
C ARG A 142 -7.60 -11.21 10.87
N ALA A 143 -6.50 -10.49 11.05
CA ALA A 143 -5.85 -9.79 9.97
C ALA A 143 -4.33 -9.77 10.19
N SER A 144 -3.58 -10.13 9.16
CA SER A 144 -2.12 -10.10 9.15
C SER A 144 -1.62 -9.35 7.93
N ALA A 145 -0.72 -8.39 8.14
CA ALA A 145 -0.11 -7.58 7.09
C ALA A 145 1.36 -7.99 6.92
N ALA A 146 1.68 -8.65 5.81
CA ALA A 146 3.02 -9.15 5.55
C ALA A 146 3.47 -8.91 4.12
N ARG A 147 4.78 -8.90 3.90
CA ARG A 147 5.35 -8.87 2.56
C ARG A 147 4.94 -10.13 1.82
N ASP A 148 4.50 -9.98 0.57
CA ASP A 148 4.08 -11.08 -0.27
C ASP A 148 4.91 -11.12 -1.57
N PRO A 149 5.60 -12.23 -1.90
CA PRO A 149 6.28 -12.41 -3.18
C PRO A 149 5.36 -12.42 -4.41
N HIS A 150 4.04 -12.40 -4.20
CA HIS A 150 3.01 -12.41 -5.24
C HIS A 150 2.09 -11.19 -5.12
N ALA A 151 2.50 -10.15 -4.40
CA ALA A 151 1.69 -8.95 -4.16
C ALA A 151 1.21 -8.31 -5.48
N GLU A 152 2.08 -8.22 -6.49
CA GLU A 152 1.77 -7.65 -7.80
C GLU A 152 0.74 -8.52 -8.55
N ARG A 153 0.84 -9.85 -8.45
CA ARG A 153 -0.17 -10.76 -9.02
C ARG A 153 -1.53 -10.61 -8.35
N LEU A 154 -1.54 -10.45 -7.03
CA LEU A 154 -2.78 -10.19 -6.28
C LEU A 154 -3.36 -8.82 -6.63
N ALA A 155 -2.53 -7.78 -6.76
CA ALA A 155 -2.96 -6.46 -7.20
C ALA A 155 -3.61 -6.49 -8.59
N ALA A 156 -3.02 -7.23 -9.53
CA ALA A 156 -3.59 -7.43 -10.86
C ALA A 156 -4.92 -8.20 -10.81
N ARG A 157 -5.01 -9.26 -9.99
CA ARG A 157 -6.27 -10.00 -9.75
C ARG A 157 -7.36 -9.12 -9.14
N ALA A 158 -6.99 -8.14 -8.31
CA ALA A 158 -7.91 -7.17 -7.73
C ALA A 158 -8.30 -6.03 -8.70
N GLY A 159 -7.90 -6.14 -9.98
CA GLY A 159 -8.23 -5.14 -11.00
C GLY A 159 -7.44 -3.83 -10.92
N LEU A 160 -6.36 -3.75 -10.14
CA LEU A 160 -5.60 -2.50 -9.94
C LEU A 160 -4.65 -2.17 -11.11
N GLY A 161 -4.44 -3.12 -12.02
CA GLY A 161 -3.56 -2.98 -13.17
C GLY A 161 -3.27 -4.31 -13.85
N THR A 162 -2.26 -4.31 -14.71
CA THR A 162 -1.77 -5.51 -15.41
C THR A 162 -0.29 -5.70 -15.15
N LEU A 163 0.22 -6.92 -15.26
CA LEU A 163 1.66 -7.17 -15.12
C LEU A 163 2.38 -6.93 -16.44
N ASN A 164 3.56 -6.31 -16.38
CA ASN A 164 4.47 -6.30 -17.52
C ASN A 164 5.25 -7.63 -17.63
N GLN A 165 6.09 -7.74 -18.66
CA GLN A 165 6.94 -8.92 -18.91
C GLN A 165 7.93 -9.25 -17.77
N HIS A 166 8.20 -8.29 -16.88
CA HIS A 166 9.07 -8.44 -15.71
C HIS A 166 8.29 -8.73 -14.42
N GLY A 167 6.96 -8.86 -14.50
CA GLY A 167 6.10 -9.12 -13.35
C GLY A 167 5.80 -7.89 -12.47
N GLN A 168 6.15 -6.68 -12.92
CA GLN A 168 5.81 -5.45 -12.21
C GLN A 168 4.37 -5.04 -12.53
N LEU A 169 3.68 -4.46 -11.53
CA LEU A 169 2.35 -3.90 -11.72
C LEU A 169 2.41 -2.63 -12.57
N VAL A 170 1.62 -2.59 -13.63
CA VAL A 170 1.37 -1.43 -14.47
C VAL A 170 -0.05 -0.95 -14.22
N THR A 171 -0.18 0.18 -13.53
CA THR A 171 -1.47 0.79 -13.22
C THR A 171 -1.88 1.75 -14.32
N ARG A 172 -3.19 1.99 -14.47
CA ARG A 172 -3.72 2.93 -15.48
C ARG A 172 -3.24 4.37 -15.25
N ARG A 173 -3.15 4.79 -13.98
CA ARG A 173 -2.89 6.19 -13.62
C ARG A 173 -1.40 6.51 -13.49
N PHE A 174 -0.60 5.58 -12.96
CA PHE A 174 0.79 5.85 -12.58
C PHE A 174 1.79 4.98 -13.36
N GLY A 175 1.32 4.09 -14.24
CA GLY A 175 2.18 3.11 -14.89
C GLY A 175 2.85 2.23 -13.83
N THR A 176 4.17 2.09 -13.91
CA THR A 176 5.01 1.34 -12.97
C THR A 176 5.50 2.16 -11.77
N HIS A 177 5.17 3.45 -11.67
CA HIS A 177 5.61 4.34 -10.58
C HIS A 177 4.74 4.15 -9.34
N VAL A 178 4.71 2.92 -8.85
CA VAL A 178 3.90 2.53 -7.69
C VAL A 178 4.64 1.54 -6.82
N HIS A 179 4.29 1.53 -5.54
CA HIS A 179 4.67 0.49 -4.61
C HIS A 179 3.42 -0.28 -4.16
N VAL A 180 3.41 -1.59 -4.35
CA VAL A 180 2.39 -2.47 -3.77
C VAL A 180 2.80 -2.74 -2.32
N ALA A 181 1.97 -2.28 -1.38
CA ALA A 181 2.22 -2.43 0.04
C ALA A 181 2.13 -3.89 0.50
N ASN A 182 2.43 -4.14 1.78
CA ASN A 182 2.20 -5.45 2.39
C ASN A 182 0.75 -5.91 2.17
N VAL A 183 0.59 -7.20 1.89
CA VAL A 183 -0.73 -7.80 1.67
C VAL A 183 -1.38 -8.04 3.02
N ILE A 184 -2.57 -7.49 3.22
CA ILE A 184 -3.38 -7.76 4.41
C ILE A 184 -4.23 -8.99 4.12
N ARG A 185 -3.95 -10.11 4.77
CA ARG A 185 -4.80 -11.31 4.73
C ARG A 185 -5.79 -11.28 5.88
N THR A 186 -7.06 -11.55 5.62
CA THR A 186 -8.10 -11.43 6.66
C THR A 186 -9.27 -12.40 6.48
N ASP A 187 -9.92 -12.72 7.60
CA ASP A 187 -11.21 -13.40 7.63
C ASP A 187 -12.42 -12.46 7.83
N LEU A 188 -12.20 -11.15 7.76
CA LEU A 188 -13.26 -10.15 7.64
C LEU A 188 -14.09 -10.45 6.37
N PRO A 189 -15.42 -10.60 6.47
CA PRO A 189 -16.27 -10.82 5.31
C PRO A 189 -16.27 -9.60 4.38
N LEU A 190 -15.78 -9.80 3.15
CA LEU A 190 -15.61 -8.72 2.17
C LEU A 190 -16.15 -9.16 0.80
N ALA A 191 -16.65 -8.20 0.04
CA ALA A 191 -16.89 -8.35 -1.39
C ALA A 191 -15.57 -8.12 -2.16
N PRO A 192 -15.10 -9.10 -2.97
CA PRO A 192 -13.92 -8.94 -3.83
C PRO A 192 -14.23 -8.10 -5.07
N ASP A 193 -13.16 -7.61 -5.71
CA ASP A 193 -13.19 -6.86 -6.97
C ASP A 193 -13.13 -7.74 -8.24
#